data_AF-A0A3D9UE54-F1
#
_entry.id   AF-A0A3D9UE54-F1
#
_cell.length_a   1.000
_cell.length_b   1.000
_cell.length_c   1.000
_cell.angle_alpha   90.00
_cell.angle_beta   90.00
_cell.angle_gamma   90.00
#
_symmetry.space_group_name_H-M   'P 1'
#
loop_
_entity.id
_entity.type
_entity.pdbx_description
1 polymer ?
#
loop_
_entity_poly.entity_id
_entity_poly.type
_entity_poly.pdbx_seq_one_letter_code
_entity_poly.pdbx_strand_id
1 'polypeptide(L)'
;MSDITPNIVVSMPNQLFTMARSFKACSNGRIYIGKINTDPTLPENQIQVYLEREDGSYIPAMQPIIINTAGYPVYAGQISKFVTVEGHSMAVYDAYGSQQFYFPNILKYDPDQGIIQLKEQLASTTTTNSGSNLIGVATGETLTSYLSTGRGIDPRMPPYNYRDSDDLETRTASIQAAFEAANTSKKSVSMAGFYYIDSLTIVGHSDYSVIGFGGIIAQGNGGAGRFCIEMKNCTNINWVGTLSLNGKAGFDGGVKVWADKDGGTSRMQLSISVVGSAIAWQFGDKSQPDRLVSEIRVFGCQTYNVREVVRIIGSQAVIEFNGCQMVATAGAIGTNIVCIGTLYGGALRINGGEVMMPTEPTGQLFRSFPIDSPAYAKAYGIVTITGAPIESAGLWFNAYNIDGITSPAAETGGFVLSACSGYTPFSHVNIQTSGNFSGKIDIDHTCYFHRLDVKTSQIVVCTSNSHPIVRLHDDAFDSNFPKGFSAVTGGVLAFPFRQITQVTNLGGVSYPSNSTNNLIFQSMHAVGENPYYGVNYNTSTGEFIVPVGGLKSVRLHVEISFSAAMPGGTISVIVSTVMKSTCGIPSARLSADFDLGNIVAGDVISLRIFNPNSTVTTTSSNLDMLVFSASN
;
A
#
# COMPACT_ATOMS: atom_id res chain seq x y z
N MET A 1 -49.33 1.54 65.21
CA MET A 1 -49.40 1.82 63.76
C MET A 1 -49.46 3.34 63.65
N SER A 2 -48.48 4.08 63.16
CA SER A 2 -47.14 3.82 62.65
C SER A 2 -46.34 5.09 62.98
N ASP A 3 -45.08 4.90 63.34
CA ASP A 3 -44.08 5.95 63.46
C ASP A 3 -44.05 6.75 62.14
N ILE A 4 -44.41 8.04 62.18
CA ILE A 4 -44.18 8.95 61.05
C ILE A 4 -42.89 9.67 61.36
N THR A 5 -41.81 9.20 60.74
CA THR A 5 -40.56 9.94 60.63
C THR A 5 -40.85 11.15 59.75
N PRO A 6 -40.81 12.39 60.28
CA PRO A 6 -41.14 13.57 59.49
C PRO A 6 -40.02 13.78 58.47
N ASN A 7 -40.36 13.89 57.19
CA ASN A 7 -39.37 14.29 56.22
C ASN A 7 -39.99 15.24 55.20
N ILE A 8 -39.43 16.47 55.22
CA ILE A 8 -39.62 17.57 54.30
C ILE A 8 -40.77 18.51 54.69
N VAL A 9 -40.39 19.56 55.43
CA VAL A 9 -41.16 20.80 55.53
C VAL A 9 -41.16 21.47 54.16
N VAL A 10 -42.35 21.77 53.62
CA VAL A 10 -42.49 22.71 52.50
C VAL A 10 -42.38 24.11 53.10
N SER A 11 -41.19 24.70 53.07
CA SER A 11 -40.98 26.10 53.46
C SER A 11 -40.65 26.96 52.24
N MET A 12 -41.16 28.19 52.26
CA MET A 12 -40.83 29.21 51.29
C MET A 12 -39.38 29.67 51.53
N PRO A 13 -38.52 29.78 50.50
CA PRO A 13 -37.09 30.05 50.64
C PRO A 13 -36.83 31.54 50.90
N ASN A 14 -37.47 32.11 51.92
CA ASN A 14 -37.15 33.44 52.44
C ASN A 14 -36.54 33.25 53.83
N GLN A 15 -35.24 33.45 53.94
CA GLN A 15 -34.49 33.10 55.15
C GLN A 15 -34.90 34.02 56.31
N LEU A 16 -35.36 33.41 57.41
CA LEU A 16 -35.65 34.11 58.66
C LEU A 16 -34.36 34.63 59.29
N PHE A 17 -34.39 35.85 59.82
CA PHE A 17 -33.30 36.33 60.66
C PHE A 17 -33.45 35.74 62.07
N THR A 18 -32.50 34.90 62.47
CA THR A 18 -32.45 34.28 63.79
C THR A 18 -31.36 34.88 64.66
N MET A 19 -31.35 34.56 65.95
CA MET A 19 -30.19 34.77 66.81
C MET A 19 -29.10 33.76 66.47
N ALA A 20 -27.84 34.17 66.50
CA ALA A 20 -26.69 33.35 66.09
C ALA A 20 -26.45 32.12 66.97
N ARG A 21 -26.87 32.16 68.24
CA ARG A 21 -26.57 31.11 69.24
C ARG A 21 -27.75 30.20 69.60
N SER A 22 -28.98 30.59 69.25
CA SER A 22 -30.19 29.89 69.71
C SER A 22 -31.16 29.55 68.59
N PHE A 23 -30.90 30.00 67.35
CA PHE A 23 -31.74 29.79 66.17
C PHE A 23 -33.21 30.22 66.34
N LYS A 24 -33.52 30.99 67.40
CA LYS A 24 -34.82 31.64 67.60
C LYS A 24 -34.91 32.89 66.74
N ALA A 25 -36.12 33.32 66.36
CA ALA A 25 -36.32 34.58 65.65
C ALA A 25 -35.59 35.74 66.34
N CYS A 26 -34.88 36.55 65.57
CA CYS A 26 -34.22 37.77 66.06
C CYS A 26 -35.27 38.88 66.26
N SER A 27 -36.26 38.60 67.11
CA SER A 27 -37.41 39.49 67.35
C SER A 27 -36.95 40.86 67.82
N ASN A 28 -37.50 41.92 67.23
CA ASN A 28 -37.11 43.31 67.45
C ASN A 28 -35.63 43.60 67.16
N GLY A 29 -34.97 42.73 66.39
CA GLY A 29 -33.63 42.96 65.89
C GLY A 29 -33.59 44.04 64.81
N ARG A 30 -32.37 44.47 64.48
CA ARG A 30 -32.07 45.57 63.56
C ARG A 30 -31.15 45.07 62.45
N ILE A 31 -31.51 45.36 61.20
CA ILE A 31 -30.68 45.10 60.03
C ILE A 31 -30.14 46.43 59.52
N TYR A 32 -28.83 46.47 59.31
CA TYR A 32 -28.11 47.58 58.71
C TYR A 32 -27.47 47.13 57.39
N ILE A 33 -27.56 47.97 56.38
CA ILE A 33 -27.13 47.75 55.00
C ILE A 33 -26.21 48.89 54.58
N GLY A 34 -25.00 48.55 54.12
CA GLY A 34 -23.97 49.54 53.80
C GLY A 34 -23.09 49.16 52.64
N LYS A 35 -22.06 49.98 52.39
CA LYS A 35 -21.08 49.77 51.32
C LYS A 35 -20.30 48.48 51.59
N ILE A 36 -19.99 47.74 50.52
CA ILE A 36 -19.20 46.51 50.59
C ILE A 36 -17.91 46.72 51.40
N ASN A 37 -17.61 45.76 52.28
CA ASN A 37 -16.47 45.72 53.19
C ASN A 37 -16.41 46.83 54.26
N THR A 38 -17.51 47.55 54.50
CA THR A 38 -17.59 48.60 55.55
C THR A 38 -18.62 48.27 56.62
N ASP A 39 -18.48 48.86 57.81
CA ASP A 39 -19.43 48.73 58.92
C ASP A 39 -20.71 49.53 58.62
N PRO A 40 -21.88 48.87 58.42
CA PRO A 40 -23.12 49.53 58.02
C PRO A 40 -23.85 50.19 59.20
N THR A 41 -23.37 50.06 60.43
CA THR A 41 -23.97 50.77 61.59
C THR A 41 -23.66 52.27 61.58
N LEU A 42 -22.58 52.66 60.89
CA LEU A 42 -22.17 54.05 60.69
C LEU A 42 -22.99 54.69 59.55
N PRO A 43 -23.69 55.82 59.77
CA PRO A 43 -24.53 56.45 58.74
C PRO A 43 -23.80 56.77 57.43
N GLU A 44 -22.52 57.12 57.46
CA GLU A 44 -21.69 57.42 56.29
C GLU A 44 -21.40 56.21 55.38
N ASN A 45 -21.55 55.01 55.94
CA ASN A 45 -21.36 53.74 55.26
C ASN A 45 -22.69 53.14 54.78
N GLN A 46 -23.84 53.64 55.27
CA GLN A 46 -25.15 53.15 54.86
C GLN A 46 -25.45 53.52 53.40
N ILE A 47 -26.07 52.59 52.69
CA ILE A 47 -26.59 52.82 51.34
C ILE A 47 -28.12 52.89 51.36
N GLN A 48 -28.72 53.45 50.32
CA GLN A 48 -30.18 53.53 50.24
C GLN A 48 -30.79 52.14 50.05
N VAL A 49 -31.73 51.78 50.93
CA VAL A 49 -32.56 50.57 50.79
C VAL A 49 -33.95 50.99 50.32
N TYR A 50 -34.57 50.17 49.47
CA TYR A 50 -35.92 50.39 48.98
C TYR A 50 -36.84 49.24 49.41
N LEU A 51 -38.08 49.57 49.74
CA LEU A 51 -39.20 48.65 49.82
C LEU A 51 -39.73 48.40 48.41
N GLU A 52 -39.79 47.14 47.99
CA GLU A 52 -40.46 46.73 46.75
C GLU A 52 -41.93 46.39 47.06
N ARG A 53 -42.86 47.09 46.40
CA ARG A 53 -44.31 46.83 46.50
C ARG A 53 -44.73 45.71 45.54
N GLU A 54 -45.94 45.18 45.74
CA GLU A 54 -46.52 44.14 44.88
C GLU A 54 -46.65 44.57 43.40
N ASP A 55 -46.79 45.87 43.14
CA ASP A 55 -46.84 46.45 41.80
C ASP A 55 -45.45 46.68 41.15
N GLY A 56 -44.37 46.29 41.85
CA GLY A 56 -42.97 46.46 41.41
C GLY A 56 -42.39 47.86 41.64
N SER A 57 -43.14 48.79 42.25
CA SER A 57 -42.63 50.13 42.59
C SER A 57 -41.72 50.11 43.83
N TYR A 58 -40.75 51.03 43.86
CA TYR A 58 -39.76 51.13 44.94
C TYR A 58 -39.98 52.39 45.80
N ILE A 59 -39.99 52.21 47.13
CA ILE A 59 -40.09 53.31 48.10
C ILE A 59 -38.85 53.34 48.99
N PRO A 60 -38.18 54.49 49.17
CA PRO A 60 -37.07 54.59 50.11
C PRO A 60 -37.46 54.12 51.52
N ALA A 61 -36.72 53.16 52.05
CA ALA A 61 -36.85 52.67 53.42
C ALA A 61 -35.77 53.28 54.30
N MET A 62 -36.14 53.64 55.54
CA MET A 62 -35.18 54.09 56.53
C MET A 62 -34.51 52.88 57.20
N GLN A 63 -33.26 53.07 57.60
CA GLN A 63 -32.49 52.09 58.36
C GLN A 63 -32.41 52.53 59.85
N PRO A 64 -32.32 51.60 60.81
CA PRO A 64 -32.30 50.14 60.64
C PRO A 64 -33.66 49.57 60.24
N ILE A 65 -33.62 48.47 59.46
CA ILE A 65 -34.82 47.69 59.14
C ILE A 65 -35.14 46.80 60.33
N ILE A 66 -36.40 46.81 60.76
CA ILE A 66 -36.84 46.10 61.97
C ILE A 66 -37.24 44.66 61.62
N ILE A 67 -36.87 43.73 62.50
CA ILE A 67 -37.25 42.31 62.41
C ILE A 67 -38.45 42.06 63.34
N ASN A 68 -39.55 41.50 62.83
CA ASN A 68 -40.72 41.16 63.64
C ASN A 68 -40.51 39.92 64.51
N THR A 69 -41.50 39.59 65.34
CA THR A 69 -41.46 38.43 66.25
C THR A 69 -41.30 37.08 65.54
N ALA A 70 -41.69 37.00 64.27
CA ALA A 70 -41.53 35.81 63.44
C ALA A 70 -40.16 35.74 62.75
N GLY A 71 -39.32 36.77 62.82
CA GLY A 71 -37.98 36.79 62.21
C GLY A 71 -37.92 37.40 60.81
N TYR A 72 -38.98 38.07 60.35
CA TYR A 72 -39.04 38.72 59.05
C TYR A 72 -38.71 40.21 59.13
N PRO A 73 -38.02 40.77 58.11
CA PRO A 73 -37.91 42.22 57.98
C PRO A 73 -39.29 42.82 57.70
N VAL A 74 -39.62 43.90 58.40
CA VAL A 74 -40.93 44.56 58.31
C VAL A 74 -40.81 46.05 58.02
N TYR A 75 -41.79 46.57 57.29
CA TYR A 75 -42.05 47.99 57.15
C TYR A 75 -43.43 48.29 57.75
N ALA A 76 -43.50 49.24 58.69
CA ALA A 76 -44.74 49.56 59.43
C ALA A 76 -45.47 48.33 60.03
N GLY A 77 -44.72 47.30 60.45
CA GLY A 77 -45.26 46.07 61.03
C GLY A 77 -45.69 44.98 60.03
N GLN A 78 -45.72 45.26 58.73
CA GLN A 78 -46.01 44.29 57.69
C GLN A 78 -44.74 43.66 57.13
N ILE A 79 -44.77 42.35 56.86
CA ILE A 79 -43.67 41.65 56.17
C ILE A 79 -43.49 42.27 54.80
N SER A 80 -42.25 42.60 54.47
CA SER A 80 -41.92 43.48 53.35
C SER A 80 -40.64 43.03 52.68
N LYS A 81 -40.56 43.19 51.34
CA LYS A 81 -39.36 42.88 50.57
C LYS A 81 -38.50 44.13 50.46
N PHE A 82 -37.27 44.05 50.96
CA PHE A 82 -36.29 45.13 50.87
C PHE A 82 -35.25 44.78 49.81
N VAL A 83 -34.91 45.77 48.97
CA VAL A 83 -33.96 45.63 47.87
C VAL A 83 -32.98 46.80 47.85
N THR A 84 -31.81 46.57 47.27
CA THR A 84 -30.79 47.60 47.00
C THR A 84 -30.48 47.63 45.52
N VAL A 85 -29.94 48.74 45.03
CA VAL A 85 -29.53 48.90 43.61
C VAL A 85 -28.13 48.37 43.34
N GLU A 86 -27.34 48.16 44.38
CA GLU A 86 -25.96 47.69 44.32
C GLU A 86 -25.68 46.60 45.37
N GLY A 87 -24.56 45.90 45.23
CA GLY A 87 -24.09 44.95 46.23
C GLY A 87 -23.72 45.66 47.55
N HIS A 88 -23.93 44.99 48.68
CA HIS A 88 -23.87 45.63 49.99
C HIS A 88 -23.27 44.74 51.08
N SER A 89 -22.78 45.37 52.15
CA SER A 89 -22.55 44.73 53.45
C SER A 89 -23.84 44.70 54.26
N MET A 90 -23.97 43.73 55.16
CA MET A 90 -25.12 43.61 56.06
C MET A 90 -24.68 43.28 57.47
N ALA A 91 -25.23 43.97 58.46
CA ALA A 91 -25.08 43.63 59.88
C ALA A 91 -26.44 43.44 60.52
N VAL A 92 -26.58 42.37 61.31
CA VAL A 92 -27.82 42.02 62.02
C VAL A 92 -27.55 42.06 63.51
N TYR A 93 -28.32 42.85 64.23
CA TYR A 93 -28.26 42.99 65.68
C TYR A 93 -29.55 42.52 66.33
N ASP A 94 -29.47 42.00 67.54
CA ASP A 94 -30.66 41.66 68.33
C ASP A 94 -31.31 42.89 69.00
N ALA A 95 -32.42 42.66 69.71
CA ALA A 95 -33.14 43.70 70.44
C ALA A 95 -32.29 44.39 71.52
N TYR A 96 -31.27 43.71 72.05
CA TYR A 96 -30.38 44.18 73.11
C TYR A 96 -29.10 44.84 72.57
N GLY A 97 -28.93 44.94 71.25
CA GLY A 97 -27.78 45.57 70.61
C GLY A 97 -26.57 44.65 70.45
N SER A 98 -26.71 43.33 70.60
CA SER A 98 -25.63 42.38 70.33
C SER A 98 -25.64 41.96 68.85
N GLN A 99 -24.48 42.02 68.19
CA GLN A 99 -24.32 41.60 66.80
C GLN A 99 -24.51 40.09 66.68
N GLN A 100 -25.50 39.69 65.88
CA GLN A 100 -25.76 38.29 65.56
C GLN A 100 -25.00 37.86 64.31
N PHE A 101 -25.06 38.66 63.24
CA PHE A 101 -24.40 38.34 61.97
C PHE A 101 -23.77 39.57 61.35
N TYR A 102 -22.68 39.35 60.61
CA TYR A 102 -22.05 40.33 59.76
C TYR A 102 -21.61 39.69 58.45
N PHE A 103 -22.02 40.30 57.35
CA PHE A 103 -21.65 39.91 55.99
C PHE A 103 -20.93 41.10 55.35
N PRO A 104 -19.61 41.02 55.10
CA PRO A 104 -18.89 42.12 54.48
C PRO A 104 -19.30 42.36 53.02
N ASN A 105 -19.80 41.34 52.33
CA ASN A 105 -20.39 41.45 50.98
C ASN A 105 -21.41 40.31 50.78
N ILE A 106 -22.69 40.65 50.65
CA ILE A 106 -23.77 39.66 50.47
C ILE A 106 -23.63 38.86 49.18
N LEU A 107 -23.09 39.45 48.11
CA LEU A 107 -22.92 38.78 46.82
C LEU A 107 -21.97 37.56 46.90
N LYS A 108 -21.06 37.50 47.89
CA LYS A 108 -20.19 36.32 48.07
C LYS A 108 -20.93 35.07 48.51
N TYR A 109 -22.15 35.23 49.02
CA TYR A 109 -22.96 34.15 49.58
C TYR A 109 -24.14 33.79 48.67
N ASP A 110 -24.22 34.42 47.49
CA ASP A 110 -25.20 34.11 46.47
C ASP A 110 -24.84 32.77 45.77
N PRO A 111 -25.68 31.73 45.86
CA PRO A 111 -25.43 30.46 45.19
C PRO A 111 -25.28 30.59 43.67
N ASP A 112 -25.88 31.61 43.04
CA ASP A 112 -25.77 31.83 41.60
C ASP A 112 -24.36 32.26 41.19
N GLN A 113 -23.62 32.96 42.05
CA GLN A 113 -22.22 33.33 41.79
C GLN A 113 -21.31 32.10 41.70
N GLY A 114 -21.56 31.07 42.52
CA GLY A 114 -20.82 29.81 42.44
C GLY A 114 -21.07 29.05 41.13
N ILE A 115 -22.31 29.08 40.63
CA ILE A 115 -22.68 28.46 39.34
C ILE A 115 -22.05 29.22 38.18
N ILE A 116 -22.03 30.55 38.22
CA ILE A 116 -21.39 31.38 37.18
C ILE A 116 -19.88 31.10 37.12
N GLN A 117 -19.19 31.15 38.26
CA GLN A 117 -17.75 30.87 38.32
C GLN A 117 -17.40 29.46 37.85
N LEU A 118 -18.20 28.45 38.24
CA LEU A 118 -17.99 27.07 37.79
C LEU A 118 -18.19 26.95 36.26
N LYS A 119 -19.21 27.59 35.69
CA LYS A 119 -19.44 27.60 34.23
C LYS A 119 -18.29 28.26 33.48
N GLU A 120 -17.79 29.40 33.97
CA GLU A 120 -16.63 30.09 33.39
C GLU A 120 -15.37 29.22 33.44
N GLN A 121 -15.12 28.57 34.57
CA GLN A 121 -13.98 27.67 34.76
C GLN A 121 -14.07 26.41 33.89
N LEU A 122 -15.26 25.83 33.74
CA LEU A 122 -15.49 24.68 32.85
C LEU A 122 -15.35 25.04 31.37
N ALA A 123 -15.72 26.27 30.98
CA ALA A 123 -15.63 26.75 29.59
C ALA A 123 -14.23 27.30 29.22
N SER A 124 -13.38 27.57 30.21
CA SER A 124 -12.03 28.12 29.99
C SER A 124 -11.16 27.17 29.16
N THR A 125 -10.49 27.73 28.15
CA THR A 125 -9.60 27.02 27.20
C THR A 125 -8.11 27.29 27.48
N THR A 126 -7.78 27.92 28.61
CA THR A 126 -6.39 28.24 28.98
C THR A 126 -5.70 27.04 29.61
N THR A 127 -4.39 26.84 29.37
CA THR A 127 -3.65 25.64 29.81
C THR A 127 -3.55 25.49 31.33
N THR A 128 -3.64 26.57 32.09
CA THR A 128 -3.58 26.58 33.55
C THR A 128 -4.94 26.32 34.22
N ASN A 129 -6.04 26.71 33.57
CA ASN A 129 -7.42 26.61 34.08
C ASN A 129 -8.37 25.98 33.04
N SER A 130 -7.96 24.89 32.38
CA SER A 130 -8.86 24.20 31.45
C SER A 130 -9.94 23.43 32.21
N GLY A 131 -11.20 23.49 31.74
CA GLY A 131 -12.31 22.76 32.37
C GLY A 131 -12.05 21.27 32.54
N SER A 132 -11.27 20.65 31.65
CA SER A 132 -10.84 19.26 31.75
C SER A 132 -9.94 18.93 32.96
N ASN A 133 -9.29 19.93 33.57
CA ASN A 133 -8.55 19.76 34.83
C ASN A 133 -9.48 19.66 36.05
N LEU A 134 -10.73 20.09 35.91
CA LEU A 134 -11.71 20.17 37.00
C LEU A 134 -12.63 18.93 37.05
N ILE A 135 -12.61 18.10 36.01
CA ILE A 135 -13.43 16.89 35.90
C ILE A 135 -12.59 15.69 36.31
N GLY A 136 -12.95 15.04 37.42
CA GLY A 136 -12.38 13.74 37.79
C GLY A 136 -13.00 12.61 36.96
N VAL A 137 -12.20 11.60 36.64
CA VAL A 137 -12.68 10.35 36.06
C VAL A 137 -12.55 9.20 37.07
N ALA A 138 -13.29 8.11 36.85
CA ALA A 138 -13.33 6.96 37.77
C ALA A 138 -11.98 6.28 38.02
N THR A 139 -10.95 6.59 37.22
CA THR A 139 -9.58 6.08 37.39
C THR A 139 -8.75 6.86 38.40
N GLY A 140 -9.30 7.90 39.06
CA GLY A 140 -8.58 8.71 40.06
C GLY A 140 -7.69 9.80 39.48
N GLU A 141 -7.82 10.06 38.18
CA GLU A 141 -7.11 11.11 37.43
C GLU A 141 -8.07 12.24 37.03
N THR A 142 -7.54 13.40 36.62
CA THR A 142 -8.34 14.43 35.93
C THR A 142 -8.64 13.98 34.50
N LEU A 143 -9.69 14.52 33.87
CA LEU A 143 -10.01 14.23 32.47
C LEU A 143 -8.83 14.60 31.55
N THR A 144 -8.10 15.68 31.84
CA THR A 144 -6.84 15.99 31.15
C THR A 144 -5.81 14.88 31.27
N SER A 145 -5.56 14.39 32.49
CA SER A 145 -4.62 13.30 32.73
C SER A 145 -5.09 12.03 32.00
N TYR A 146 -6.36 11.65 32.14
CA TYR A 146 -6.96 10.51 31.44
C TYR A 146 -6.85 10.58 29.91
N LEU A 147 -7.09 11.76 29.33
CA LEU A 147 -6.91 12.00 27.89
C LEU A 147 -5.43 11.96 27.47
N SER A 148 -4.51 12.25 28.39
CA SER A 148 -3.06 12.22 28.16
C SER A 148 -2.39 10.88 28.47
N THR A 149 -2.98 10.01 29.30
CA THR A 149 -2.32 8.80 29.83
C THR A 149 -2.62 7.50 29.06
N GLY A 150 -3.63 7.42 28.17
CA GLY A 150 -4.05 6.08 27.69
C GLY A 150 -4.62 5.91 26.29
N ARG A 151 -4.86 6.96 25.50
CA ARG A 151 -5.35 6.81 24.12
C ARG A 151 -4.51 7.67 23.18
N GLY A 152 -4.30 7.18 21.95
CA GLY A 152 -3.40 7.80 20.97
C GLY A 152 -3.65 9.29 20.71
N ILE A 153 -2.70 9.92 20.04
CA ILE A 153 -2.74 11.32 19.62
C ILE A 153 -3.86 11.54 18.61
N ASP A 154 -4.89 12.30 18.96
CA ASP A 154 -5.90 12.78 18.01
C ASP A 154 -5.52 14.20 17.54
N PRO A 155 -5.27 14.42 16.25
CA PRO A 155 -4.91 15.74 15.74
C PRO A 155 -5.94 16.85 16.01
N ARG A 156 -7.19 16.52 16.32
CA ARG A 156 -8.25 17.51 16.65
C ARG A 156 -8.17 18.04 18.08
N MET A 157 -7.47 17.31 18.96
CA MET A 157 -7.35 17.67 20.37
C MET A 157 -6.20 18.66 20.59
N PRO A 158 -6.24 19.47 21.67
CA PRO A 158 -5.07 20.22 22.10
C PRO A 158 -3.86 19.29 22.35
N PRO A 159 -2.64 19.72 22.03
CA PRO A 159 -2.25 21.05 21.53
C PRO A 159 -2.34 21.23 20.00
N TYR A 160 -2.67 20.20 19.23
CA TYR A 160 -2.61 20.21 17.76
C TYR A 160 -3.76 20.99 17.12
N ASN A 161 -4.95 20.89 17.73
CA ASN A 161 -6.13 21.70 17.42
C ASN A 161 -6.54 21.75 15.94
N TYR A 162 -6.41 20.65 15.19
CA TYR A 162 -6.87 20.59 13.80
C TYR A 162 -8.37 20.95 13.68
N ARG A 163 -8.71 21.88 12.79
CA ARG A 163 -10.09 22.23 12.44
C ARG A 163 -10.23 22.38 10.92
N ASP A 164 -11.34 21.86 10.38
CA ASP A 164 -11.63 21.96 8.94
C ASP A 164 -11.85 23.40 8.45
N SER A 165 -12.19 24.31 9.37
CA SER A 165 -12.38 25.74 9.11
C SER A 165 -11.07 26.52 8.93
N ASP A 166 -9.94 25.97 9.35
CA ASP A 166 -8.65 26.65 9.30
C ASP A 166 -8.09 26.67 7.87
N ASP A 167 -7.16 27.57 7.58
CA ASP A 167 -6.49 27.59 6.29
C ASP A 167 -5.65 26.32 6.06
N LEU A 168 -5.23 26.07 4.81
CA LEU A 168 -4.53 24.82 4.45
C LEU A 168 -3.17 24.68 5.14
N GLU A 169 -2.46 25.77 5.36
CA GLU A 169 -1.15 25.78 5.99
C GLU A 169 -1.28 25.39 7.47
N THR A 170 -2.22 26.03 8.18
CA THR A 170 -2.54 25.72 9.58
C THR A 170 -2.99 24.26 9.75
N ARG A 171 -3.90 23.77 8.91
CA ARG A 171 -4.33 22.36 8.93
C ARG A 171 -3.17 21.38 8.73
N THR A 172 -2.28 21.70 7.79
CA THR A 172 -1.09 20.88 7.51
C THR A 172 -0.14 20.87 8.72
N ALA A 173 0.11 22.04 9.31
CA ALA A 173 0.96 22.18 10.50
C ALA A 173 0.39 21.41 11.71
N SER A 174 -0.93 21.43 11.94
CA SER A 174 -1.57 20.66 13.01
C SER A 174 -1.35 19.15 12.86
N ILE A 175 -1.49 18.62 11.63
CA ILE A 175 -1.26 17.19 11.37
C ILE A 175 0.23 16.84 11.49
N GLN A 176 1.11 17.69 10.96
CA GLN A 176 2.55 17.51 11.09
C GLN A 176 2.99 17.44 12.56
N ALA A 177 2.52 18.37 13.40
CA ALA A 177 2.80 18.40 14.83
C ALA A 177 2.29 17.14 15.57
N ALA A 178 1.14 16.60 15.17
CA ALA A 178 0.61 15.36 15.75
C ALA A 178 1.53 14.16 15.46
N PHE A 179 2.06 14.06 14.24
CA PHE A 179 3.01 13.01 13.85
C PHE A 179 4.39 13.18 14.52
N GLU A 180 4.88 14.40 14.69
CA GLU A 180 6.12 14.69 15.42
C GLU A 180 6.00 14.30 16.91
N ALA A 181 4.87 14.63 17.52
CA ALA A 181 4.59 14.23 18.89
C ALA A 181 4.43 12.71 19.03
N ALA A 182 3.87 12.02 18.03
CA ALA A 182 3.82 10.56 18.00
C ALA A 182 5.22 9.96 17.95
N ASN A 183 6.11 10.50 17.12
CA ASN A 183 7.49 10.04 17.07
C ASN A 183 8.24 10.25 18.40
N THR A 184 7.93 11.34 19.11
CA THR A 184 8.58 11.64 20.40
C THR A 184 8.03 10.74 21.52
N SER A 185 6.71 10.58 21.58
CA SER A 185 6.02 9.86 22.66
C SER A 185 5.84 8.36 22.42
N LYS A 186 6.07 7.90 21.18
CA LYS A 186 5.79 6.55 20.68
C LYS A 186 4.32 6.12 20.82
N LYS A 187 3.42 7.09 20.98
CA LYS A 187 1.98 6.87 21.01
C LYS A 187 1.43 6.81 19.58
N SER A 188 0.33 6.09 19.39
CA SER A 188 -0.32 6.01 18.10
C SER A 188 -0.96 7.34 17.70
N VAL A 189 -1.06 7.63 16.40
CA VAL A 189 -1.89 8.72 15.86
C VAL A 189 -3.27 8.16 15.52
N SER A 190 -4.33 8.76 16.06
CA SER A 190 -5.72 8.43 15.77
C SER A 190 -6.24 9.26 14.61
N MET A 191 -6.52 8.60 13.48
CA MET A 191 -7.13 9.20 12.30
C MET A 191 -8.61 8.79 12.21
N ALA A 192 -9.44 9.41 13.05
CA ALA A 192 -10.86 9.11 13.19
C ALA A 192 -11.78 9.91 12.21
N GLY A 193 -11.20 10.69 11.31
CA GLY A 193 -11.91 11.43 10.27
C GLY A 193 -11.02 11.71 9.06
N PHE A 194 -11.53 12.47 8.10
CA PHE A 194 -10.73 12.92 6.96
C PHE A 194 -10.04 14.23 7.30
N TYR A 195 -8.74 14.31 7.00
CA TYR A 195 -7.91 15.48 7.27
C TYR A 195 -7.45 16.08 5.94
N TYR A 196 -7.78 17.35 5.73
CA TYR A 196 -7.50 18.08 4.52
C TYR A 196 -6.20 18.88 4.69
N ILE A 197 -5.14 18.46 4.01
CA ILE A 197 -3.80 19.04 4.14
C ILE A 197 -3.15 19.25 2.77
N ASP A 198 -2.03 19.95 2.73
CA ASP A 198 -1.19 20.01 1.52
C ASP A 198 -0.49 18.66 1.30
N SER A 199 0.47 18.33 2.17
CA SER A 199 1.19 17.05 2.20
C SER A 199 1.68 16.72 3.60
N LEU A 200 1.90 15.43 3.89
CA LEU A 200 2.47 14.96 5.14
C LEU A 200 3.89 14.43 4.91
N THR A 201 4.88 14.99 5.62
CA THR A 201 6.28 14.59 5.50
C THR A 201 6.77 13.99 6.81
N ILE A 202 7.24 12.75 6.75
CA ILE A 202 7.65 11.95 7.90
C ILE A 202 9.13 11.58 7.69
N VAL A 203 10.03 12.13 8.51
CA VAL A 203 11.48 11.95 8.33
C VAL A 203 12.13 11.40 9.59
N GLY A 204 12.74 10.22 9.51
CA GLY A 204 13.46 9.65 10.66
C GLY A 204 12.56 9.16 11.79
N HIS A 205 11.28 8.96 11.51
CA HIS A 205 10.31 8.53 12.52
C HIS A 205 10.45 7.03 12.80
N SER A 206 10.17 6.63 14.04
CA SER A 206 10.16 5.22 14.39
C SER A 206 9.15 4.80 15.46
N ASP A 207 8.76 3.53 15.43
CA ASP A 207 8.13 2.80 16.53
C ASP A 207 6.79 3.38 17.03
N TYR A 208 5.89 3.70 16.11
CA TYR A 208 4.49 4.01 16.45
C TYR A 208 3.53 3.58 15.36
N SER A 209 2.23 3.61 15.68
CA SER A 209 1.17 3.25 14.74
C SER A 209 0.29 4.44 14.38
N VAL A 210 -0.25 4.45 13.16
CA VAL A 210 -1.35 5.32 12.75
C VAL A 210 -2.59 4.44 12.64
N ILE A 211 -3.64 4.77 13.37
CA ILE A 211 -4.82 3.91 13.52
C ILE A 211 -6.11 4.68 13.19
N GLY A 212 -7.06 4.03 12.55
CA GLY A 212 -8.41 4.59 12.37
C GLY A 212 -9.10 4.14 11.09
N PHE A 213 -10.19 4.82 10.77
CA PHE A 213 -11.03 4.57 9.59
C PHE A 213 -11.18 5.81 8.69
N GLY A 214 -10.45 6.88 9.02
CA GLY A 214 -10.45 8.14 8.30
C GLY A 214 -9.44 8.16 7.16
N GLY A 215 -8.86 9.33 6.90
CA GLY A 215 -7.90 9.46 5.81
C GLY A 215 -7.28 10.82 5.67
N ILE A 216 -6.41 10.95 4.67
CA ILE A 216 -5.80 12.21 4.26
C ILE A 216 -6.36 12.59 2.88
N ILE A 217 -6.75 13.85 2.74
CA ILE A 217 -7.17 14.43 1.47
C ILE A 217 -6.17 15.54 1.14
N ALA A 218 -5.32 15.30 0.15
CA ALA A 218 -4.34 16.29 -0.30
C ALA A 218 -5.04 17.37 -1.14
N GLN A 219 -4.85 18.65 -0.80
CA GLN A 219 -5.58 19.77 -1.43
C GLN A 219 -4.70 20.81 -2.12
N GLY A 220 -3.39 20.83 -1.89
CA GLY A 220 -2.53 21.90 -2.40
C GLY A 220 -2.23 21.84 -3.89
N ASN A 221 -1.59 22.90 -4.39
CA ASN A 221 -1.07 22.97 -5.75
C ASN A 221 0.25 22.19 -5.77
N GLY A 222 0.18 20.91 -6.10
CA GLY A 222 1.37 20.08 -6.17
C GLY A 222 2.36 20.52 -7.27
N GLY A 223 3.50 19.83 -7.32
CA GLY A 223 4.58 20.06 -8.28
C GLY A 223 5.41 18.79 -8.46
N ALA A 224 6.28 18.77 -9.48
CA ALA A 224 7.10 17.60 -9.80
C ALA A 224 7.89 17.11 -8.57
N GLY A 225 7.88 15.81 -8.34
CA GLY A 225 8.51 15.12 -7.22
C GLY A 225 7.70 15.10 -5.92
N ARG A 226 6.51 15.72 -5.86
CA ARG A 226 5.71 15.79 -4.62
C ARG A 226 4.73 14.62 -4.48
N PHE A 227 4.69 14.04 -3.29
CA PHE A 227 3.73 13.01 -2.90
C PHE A 227 2.83 13.51 -1.77
N CYS A 228 1.62 12.96 -1.66
CA CYS A 228 0.69 13.35 -0.59
C CYS A 228 1.23 12.94 0.79
N ILE A 229 1.85 11.77 0.89
CA ILE A 229 2.59 11.31 2.07
C ILE A 229 4.00 10.91 1.63
N GLU A 230 5.01 11.50 2.26
CA GLU A 230 6.41 11.14 2.05
C GLU A 230 7.02 10.62 3.36
N MET A 231 7.49 9.38 3.36
CA MET A 231 8.17 8.74 4.47
C MET A 231 9.62 8.50 4.10
N LYS A 232 10.54 9.22 4.76
CA LYS A 232 11.97 9.11 4.52
C LYS A 232 12.68 8.59 5.76
N ASN A 233 13.55 7.60 5.60
CA ASN A 233 14.34 7.03 6.68
C ASN A 233 13.51 6.57 7.89
N CYS A 234 12.36 5.95 7.66
CA CYS A 234 11.41 5.57 8.71
C CYS A 234 11.48 4.09 9.03
N THR A 235 11.42 3.73 10.31
CA THR A 235 11.50 2.32 10.73
C THR A 235 10.35 1.95 11.65
N ASN A 236 9.68 0.82 11.41
CA ASN A 236 8.61 0.33 12.29
C ASN A 236 7.46 1.34 12.49
N ILE A 237 7.07 2.02 11.40
CA ILE A 237 5.85 2.84 11.33
C ILE A 237 4.73 2.00 10.73
N ASN A 238 3.65 1.84 11.50
CA ASN A 238 2.56 0.92 11.16
C ASN A 238 1.25 1.69 10.92
N TRP A 239 0.78 1.75 9.68
CA TRP A 239 -0.53 2.28 9.33
C TRP A 239 -1.54 1.13 9.31
N VAL A 240 -2.49 1.18 10.24
CA VAL A 240 -3.42 0.09 10.53
C VAL A 240 -4.86 0.60 10.47
N GLY A 241 -5.74 -0.22 9.90
CA GLY A 241 -7.15 0.11 9.69
C GLY A 241 -7.46 0.38 8.23
N THR A 242 -8.65 0.88 7.96
CA THR A 242 -9.12 1.17 6.60
C THR A 242 -8.89 2.65 6.29
N LEU A 243 -7.63 3.06 6.35
CA LEU A 243 -7.27 4.44 6.07
C LEU A 243 -7.28 4.67 4.55
N SER A 244 -7.72 5.86 4.16
CA SER A 244 -7.73 6.24 2.75
C SER A 244 -6.89 7.49 2.49
N LEU A 245 -6.34 7.55 1.29
CA LEU A 245 -5.61 8.69 0.78
C LEU A 245 -6.22 9.08 -0.56
N ASN A 246 -6.67 10.33 -0.65
CA ASN A 246 -7.11 10.91 -1.90
C ASN A 246 -6.03 11.82 -2.46
N GLY A 247 -5.40 11.38 -3.54
CA GLY A 247 -4.45 12.18 -4.31
C GLY A 247 -5.18 13.10 -5.29
N LYS A 248 -4.93 14.39 -5.16
CA LYS A 248 -5.50 15.43 -6.04
C LYS A 248 -4.55 15.73 -7.22
N ALA A 249 -5.11 16.30 -8.29
CA ALA A 249 -4.36 16.89 -9.40
C ALA A 249 -3.24 17.82 -8.89
N GLY A 250 -2.01 17.54 -9.31
CA GLY A 250 -0.81 18.32 -8.94
C GLY A 250 0.27 17.49 -8.24
N PHE A 251 -0.07 16.37 -7.59
CA PHE A 251 0.91 15.46 -6.99
C PHE A 251 1.34 14.37 -7.96
N ASP A 252 2.61 13.96 -7.88
CA ASP A 252 3.15 12.84 -8.67
C ASP A 252 2.63 11.49 -8.16
N GLY A 253 2.27 11.41 -6.88
CA GLY A 253 1.69 10.19 -6.32
C GLY A 253 1.12 10.31 -4.92
N GLY A 254 0.55 9.20 -4.44
CA GLY A 254 -0.05 9.08 -3.13
C GLY A 254 1.01 8.98 -2.03
N VAL A 255 1.68 7.83 -1.94
CA VAL A 255 2.66 7.56 -0.89
C VAL A 255 4.03 7.28 -1.48
N LYS A 256 5.06 7.98 -1.00
CA LYS A 256 6.48 7.68 -1.27
C LYS A 256 7.16 7.23 0.01
N VAL A 257 7.88 6.12 -0.07
CA VAL A 257 8.66 5.55 1.04
C VAL A 257 10.09 5.31 0.55
N TRP A 258 11.07 5.99 1.12
CA TRP A 258 12.45 5.92 0.62
C TRP A 258 13.49 6.19 1.70
N ALA A 259 14.76 6.04 1.35
CA ALA A 259 15.89 6.26 2.26
C ALA A 259 17.04 6.96 1.53
N ASP A 260 17.80 7.77 2.26
CA ASP A 260 19.05 8.39 1.80
C ASP A 260 20.28 7.91 2.60
N LYS A 261 20.08 6.99 3.56
CA LYS A 261 21.11 6.36 4.39
C LYS A 261 20.93 4.85 4.53
N ASP A 262 21.98 4.17 4.97
CA ASP A 262 21.96 2.72 5.20
C ASP A 262 21.08 2.34 6.39
N GLY A 263 20.40 1.19 6.28
CA GLY A 263 19.36 0.79 7.23
C GLY A 263 18.15 1.73 7.28
N GLY A 264 18.03 2.63 6.30
CA GLY A 264 17.22 3.84 6.39
C GLY A 264 15.74 3.59 6.59
N THR A 265 15.11 2.70 5.81
CA THR A 265 13.65 2.53 5.85
C THR A 265 13.26 1.06 5.84
N SER A 266 12.63 0.59 6.93
CA SER A 266 12.32 -0.84 7.11
C SER A 266 11.21 -1.15 8.11
N ARG A 267 10.76 -2.41 8.14
CA ARG A 267 9.84 -2.97 9.15
C ARG A 267 8.47 -2.30 9.19
N MET A 268 7.94 -1.86 8.06
CA MET A 268 6.69 -1.10 8.01
C MET A 268 5.50 -1.98 7.61
N GLN A 269 4.34 -1.69 8.19
CA GLN A 269 3.06 -2.22 7.74
C GLN A 269 2.17 -1.07 7.28
N LEU A 270 1.65 -1.14 6.05
CA LEU A 270 0.94 -0.04 5.41
C LEU A 270 -0.45 -0.48 4.95
N SER A 271 -1.50 0.01 5.62
CA SER A 271 -2.90 -0.28 5.29
C SER A 271 -3.58 1.03 4.84
N ILE A 272 -3.23 1.50 3.65
CA ILE A 272 -3.77 2.75 3.07
C ILE A 272 -4.37 2.43 1.70
N SER A 273 -5.64 2.76 1.48
CA SER A 273 -6.24 2.70 0.16
C SER A 273 -6.00 4.02 -0.57
N VAL A 274 -5.49 3.98 -1.80
CA VAL A 274 -5.07 5.19 -2.55
C VAL A 274 -6.00 5.42 -3.72
N VAL A 275 -6.54 6.63 -3.81
CA VAL A 275 -7.54 7.02 -4.81
C VAL A 275 -7.07 8.25 -5.57
N GLY A 276 -7.21 8.24 -6.90
CA GLY A 276 -7.05 9.43 -7.75
C GLY A 276 -5.60 9.84 -8.06
N SER A 277 -4.60 9.04 -7.68
CA SER A 277 -3.18 9.37 -7.88
C SER A 277 -2.61 8.88 -9.21
N ALA A 278 -1.63 9.60 -9.78
CA ALA A 278 -0.88 9.12 -10.93
C ALA A 278 -0.08 7.85 -10.58
N ILE A 279 0.65 7.89 -9.47
CA ILE A 279 1.32 6.75 -8.85
C ILE A 279 0.70 6.54 -7.46
N ALA A 280 0.18 5.36 -7.13
CA ALA A 280 -0.34 5.14 -5.78
C ALA A 280 0.79 5.00 -4.75
N TRP A 281 1.75 4.11 -5.03
CA TRP A 281 2.87 3.81 -4.15
C TRP A 281 4.20 3.93 -4.89
N GLN A 282 5.17 4.63 -4.29
CA GLN A 282 6.56 4.56 -4.71
C GLN A 282 7.45 4.12 -3.55
N PHE A 283 8.26 3.09 -3.78
CA PHE A 283 9.27 2.61 -2.86
C PHE A 283 10.66 2.83 -3.44
N GLY A 284 11.49 3.55 -2.70
CA GLY A 284 12.83 3.95 -3.11
C GLY A 284 12.88 5.13 -4.06
N ASP A 285 14.10 5.47 -4.49
CA ASP A 285 14.40 6.64 -5.30
C ASP A 285 15.60 6.38 -6.21
N LYS A 286 15.55 6.85 -7.46
CA LYS A 286 16.64 6.62 -8.44
C LYS A 286 17.93 7.34 -8.04
N SER A 287 17.85 8.42 -7.28
CA SER A 287 19.03 9.12 -6.76
C SER A 287 19.74 8.34 -5.64
N GLN A 288 19.08 7.32 -5.10
CA GLN A 288 19.54 6.51 -3.97
C GLN A 288 19.36 5.01 -4.28
N PRO A 289 19.91 4.49 -5.39
CA PRO A 289 19.59 3.16 -5.91
C PRO A 289 19.99 2.03 -4.96
N ASP A 290 20.94 2.28 -4.07
CA ASP A 290 21.50 1.28 -3.16
C ASP A 290 20.90 1.31 -1.76
N ARG A 291 19.98 2.23 -1.47
CA ARG A 291 19.45 2.37 -0.11
C ARG A 291 18.44 1.29 0.21
N LEU A 292 18.48 0.84 1.47
CA LEU A 292 17.59 -0.18 1.98
C LEU A 292 16.16 0.35 2.08
N VAL A 293 15.25 -0.29 1.36
CA VAL A 293 13.79 -0.07 1.43
C VAL A 293 13.13 -1.45 1.41
N SER A 294 13.14 -2.15 2.55
CA SER A 294 12.76 -3.57 2.63
C SER A 294 12.01 -3.88 3.92
N GLU A 295 11.50 -5.11 4.05
CA GLU A 295 10.66 -5.50 5.19
C GLU A 295 9.40 -4.64 5.32
N ILE A 296 8.86 -4.22 4.17
CA ILE A 296 7.65 -3.40 4.06
C ILE A 296 6.54 -4.25 3.47
N ARG A 297 5.41 -4.26 4.16
CA ARG A 297 4.22 -5.01 3.74
C ARG A 297 3.02 -4.08 3.67
N VAL A 298 2.36 -4.07 2.52
CA VAL A 298 1.10 -3.36 2.28
C VAL A 298 -0.05 -4.36 2.42
N PHE A 299 -1.08 -4.04 3.19
CA PHE A 299 -2.15 -4.99 3.53
C PHE A 299 -3.54 -4.45 3.21
N GLY A 300 -4.41 -5.31 2.66
CA GLY A 300 -5.86 -5.09 2.57
C GLY A 300 -6.26 -3.78 1.89
N CYS A 301 -5.39 -3.27 1.03
CA CYS A 301 -5.48 -1.97 0.41
C CYS A 301 -6.25 -2.05 -0.91
N GLN A 302 -6.88 -0.95 -1.31
CA GLN A 302 -7.53 -0.83 -2.61
C GLN A 302 -6.93 0.36 -3.37
N THR A 303 -6.77 0.22 -4.68
CA THR A 303 -6.48 1.35 -5.56
C THR A 303 -7.64 1.64 -6.49
N TYR A 304 -8.04 2.90 -6.58
CA TYR A 304 -9.10 3.35 -7.49
C TYR A 304 -8.66 4.57 -8.27
N ASN A 305 -8.94 4.56 -9.57
CA ASN A 305 -8.58 5.65 -10.46
C ASN A 305 -7.08 6.02 -10.32
N VAL A 306 -6.23 5.01 -10.44
CA VAL A 306 -4.75 5.12 -10.42
C VAL A 306 -4.19 4.65 -11.75
N ARG A 307 -3.16 5.32 -12.30
CA ARG A 307 -2.48 4.87 -13.53
C ARG A 307 -1.42 3.81 -13.23
N GLU A 308 -0.58 4.06 -12.23
CA GLU A 308 0.49 3.18 -11.79
C GLU A 308 0.32 2.81 -10.32
N VAL A 309 0.02 1.55 -10.02
CA VAL A 309 -0.29 1.14 -8.63
C VAL A 309 0.96 1.17 -7.76
N VAL A 310 2.07 0.58 -8.22
CA VAL A 310 3.31 0.55 -7.46
C VAL A 310 4.52 0.76 -8.34
N ARG A 311 5.44 1.61 -7.87
CA ARG A 311 6.77 1.81 -8.41
C ARG A 311 7.81 1.38 -7.38
N ILE A 312 8.67 0.44 -7.75
CA ILE A 312 9.80 0.00 -6.91
C ILE A 312 11.10 0.42 -7.57
N ILE A 313 11.97 1.08 -6.82
CA ILE A 313 13.26 1.57 -7.29
C ILE A 313 14.32 1.20 -6.26
N GLY A 314 15.29 0.38 -6.66
CA GLY A 314 16.50 0.13 -5.87
C GLY A 314 16.97 -1.32 -5.91
N SER A 315 18.26 -1.52 -5.72
CA SER A 315 18.92 -2.84 -5.69
C SER A 315 18.55 -3.66 -4.45
N GLN A 316 18.12 -3.00 -3.38
CA GLN A 316 17.74 -3.61 -2.10
C GLN A 316 16.27 -3.37 -1.73
N ALA A 317 15.45 -2.95 -2.70
CA ALA A 317 14.04 -2.68 -2.47
C ALA A 317 13.22 -3.98 -2.53
N VAL A 318 12.53 -4.34 -1.43
CA VAL A 318 11.72 -5.57 -1.35
C VAL A 318 10.40 -5.28 -0.67
N ILE A 319 9.31 -5.36 -1.43
CA ILE A 319 7.98 -4.93 -1.01
C ILE A 319 6.97 -6.05 -1.23
N GLU A 320 6.08 -6.26 -0.26
CA GLU A 320 5.01 -7.24 -0.35
C GLU A 320 3.63 -6.56 -0.29
N PHE A 321 2.73 -6.95 -1.17
CA PHE A 321 1.31 -6.58 -1.15
C PHE A 321 0.49 -7.83 -0.82
N ASN A 322 -0.26 -7.77 0.28
CA ASN A 322 -0.96 -8.92 0.83
C ASN A 322 -2.47 -8.64 0.88
N GLY A 323 -3.23 -9.38 0.07
CA GLY A 323 -4.69 -9.26 0.00
C GLY A 323 -5.18 -7.89 -0.50
N CYS A 324 -4.38 -7.18 -1.31
CA CYS A 324 -4.76 -5.88 -1.88
C CYS A 324 -5.50 -6.04 -3.21
N GLN A 325 -6.49 -5.19 -3.46
CA GLN A 325 -7.07 -5.00 -4.79
C GLN A 325 -6.26 -3.95 -5.55
N MET A 326 -5.39 -4.42 -6.43
CA MET A 326 -4.50 -3.61 -7.24
C MET A 326 -5.14 -3.40 -8.61
N VAL A 327 -5.78 -2.26 -8.79
CA VAL A 327 -6.48 -1.89 -10.03
C VAL A 327 -5.85 -0.66 -10.66
N ALA A 328 -5.46 -0.76 -11.93
CA ALA A 328 -4.92 0.32 -12.74
C ALA A 328 -5.85 0.68 -13.91
N THR A 329 -6.06 1.98 -14.15
CA THR A 329 -7.01 2.48 -15.16
C THR A 329 -6.50 3.76 -15.85
N ALA A 330 -6.90 3.97 -17.10
CA ALA A 330 -6.51 5.14 -17.89
C ALA A 330 -7.25 6.44 -17.54
N GLY A 331 -8.37 6.36 -16.79
CA GLY A 331 -9.13 7.53 -16.33
C GLY A 331 -8.44 8.35 -15.24
N ALA A 332 -7.31 7.85 -14.75
CA ALA A 332 -6.54 8.43 -13.65
C ALA A 332 -5.62 9.58 -14.10
N ILE A 333 -5.30 10.47 -13.16
CA ILE A 333 -4.48 11.67 -13.37
C ILE A 333 -3.07 11.28 -13.81
N GLY A 334 -2.47 12.06 -14.73
CA GLY A 334 -1.08 11.89 -15.19
C GLY A 334 -0.94 11.25 -16.57
N THR A 335 0.30 11.13 -17.06
CA THR A 335 0.63 10.64 -18.41
C THR A 335 1.45 9.34 -18.39
N ASN A 336 1.67 8.75 -17.22
CA ASN A 336 2.37 7.48 -17.09
C ASN A 336 1.63 6.38 -17.85
N ILE A 337 2.38 5.37 -18.31
CA ILE A 337 1.81 4.13 -18.83
C ILE A 337 0.95 3.52 -17.72
N VAL A 338 -0.24 3.04 -18.07
CA VAL A 338 -1.10 2.33 -17.13
C VAL A 338 -0.47 0.97 -16.83
N CYS A 339 -0.20 0.72 -15.56
CA CYS A 339 0.44 -0.49 -15.08
C CYS A 339 0.09 -0.78 -13.62
N ILE A 340 0.25 -2.04 -13.23
CA ILE A 340 0.25 -2.41 -11.81
C ILE A 340 1.61 -2.10 -11.21
N GLY A 341 2.69 -2.58 -11.83
CA GLY A 341 4.04 -2.44 -11.29
C GLY A 341 5.06 -1.91 -12.28
N THR A 342 5.84 -0.91 -11.90
CA THR A 342 7.12 -0.58 -12.55
C THR A 342 8.27 -0.86 -11.59
N LEU A 343 9.23 -1.68 -12.00
CA LEU A 343 10.34 -2.12 -11.16
C LEU A 343 11.68 -1.72 -11.80
N TYR A 344 12.41 -0.82 -11.16
CA TYR A 344 13.82 -0.54 -11.45
C TYR A 344 14.67 -1.32 -10.44
N GLY A 345 15.08 -2.52 -10.81
CA GLY A 345 15.59 -3.50 -9.85
C GLY A 345 14.53 -3.92 -8.83
N GLY A 346 14.98 -4.38 -7.66
CA GLY A 346 14.11 -4.70 -6.53
C GLY A 346 13.17 -5.90 -6.75
N ALA A 347 12.35 -6.17 -5.75
CA ALA A 347 11.41 -7.29 -5.73
C ALA A 347 10.02 -6.86 -5.26
N LEU A 348 9.01 -7.20 -6.05
CA LEU A 348 7.59 -7.09 -5.72
C LEU A 348 7.03 -8.49 -5.47
N ARG A 349 6.37 -8.67 -4.32
CA ARG A 349 5.59 -9.88 -4.03
C ARG A 349 4.13 -9.50 -3.87
N ILE A 350 3.25 -10.21 -4.54
CA ILE A 350 1.79 -10.04 -4.42
C ILE A 350 1.22 -11.37 -3.94
N ASN A 351 0.57 -11.37 -2.78
CA ASN A 351 0.02 -12.56 -2.14
C ASN A 351 -1.49 -12.38 -1.95
N GLY A 352 -2.28 -13.04 -2.81
CA GLY A 352 -3.74 -12.90 -2.85
C GLY A 352 -4.20 -11.51 -3.30
N GLY A 353 -5.47 -11.19 -3.04
CA GLY A 353 -6.09 -9.94 -3.49
C GLY A 353 -6.54 -10.03 -4.94
N GLU A 354 -6.35 -8.97 -5.73
CA GLU A 354 -6.72 -8.90 -7.15
C GLU A 354 -5.70 -8.04 -7.92
N VAL A 355 -5.42 -8.40 -9.17
CA VAL A 355 -4.48 -7.67 -10.05
C VAL A 355 -5.19 -7.37 -11.37
N MET A 356 -5.60 -6.13 -11.60
CA MET A 356 -6.50 -5.79 -12.72
C MET A 356 -6.06 -4.55 -13.51
N MET A 357 -5.97 -4.71 -14.82
CA MET A 357 -5.85 -3.64 -15.81
C MET A 357 -6.83 -3.93 -16.96
N PRO A 358 -8.14 -3.76 -16.75
CA PRO A 358 -9.16 -4.37 -17.60
C PRO A 358 -9.43 -3.61 -18.91
N THR A 359 -8.99 -2.36 -19.05
CA THR A 359 -9.47 -1.46 -20.12
C THR A 359 -8.38 -0.78 -20.95
N GLU A 360 -7.10 -1.11 -20.74
CA GLU A 360 -5.98 -0.40 -21.38
C GLU A 360 -5.10 -1.32 -22.25
N PRO A 361 -5.38 -1.42 -23.57
CA PRO A 361 -4.64 -2.28 -24.50
C PRO A 361 -3.19 -1.88 -24.73
N THR A 362 -2.83 -0.61 -24.50
CA THR A 362 -1.43 -0.13 -24.60
C THR A 362 -0.70 -0.23 -23.27
N GLY A 363 -1.40 -0.66 -22.22
CA GLY A 363 -0.89 -0.81 -20.87
C GLY A 363 0.06 -2.00 -20.74
N GLN A 364 0.82 -1.98 -19.65
CA GLN A 364 1.80 -3.00 -19.32
C GLN A 364 1.62 -3.36 -17.85
N LEU A 365 0.97 -4.48 -17.54
CA LEU A 365 0.62 -4.89 -16.18
C LEU A 365 1.85 -4.82 -15.27
N PHE A 366 2.99 -5.37 -15.71
CA PHE A 366 4.29 -5.21 -15.03
C PHE A 366 5.40 -4.83 -16.00
N ARG A 367 6.29 -3.96 -15.53
CA ARG A 367 7.45 -3.46 -16.26
C ARG A 367 8.70 -3.69 -15.42
N SER A 368 9.76 -4.23 -16.02
CA SER A 368 11.01 -4.52 -15.32
C SER A 368 12.21 -3.94 -16.04
N PHE A 369 13.00 -3.17 -15.30
CA PHE A 369 14.19 -2.46 -15.78
C PHE A 369 15.38 -2.81 -14.88
N PRO A 370 16.61 -2.82 -15.44
CA PRO A 370 17.79 -2.89 -14.59
C PRO A 370 17.93 -1.58 -13.80
N ILE A 371 18.50 -1.65 -12.61
CA ILE A 371 18.87 -0.46 -11.80
C ILE A 371 20.38 -0.21 -11.90
N ASP A 372 20.78 1.05 -12.08
CA ASP A 372 22.19 1.42 -12.09
C ASP A 372 22.69 1.58 -10.66
N SER A 373 23.00 0.44 -10.05
CA SER A 373 23.52 0.32 -8.69
C SER A 373 25.05 0.41 -8.68
N PRO A 374 25.66 1.40 -8.00
CA PRO A 374 27.11 1.46 -7.80
C PRO A 374 27.65 0.35 -6.88
N ALA A 375 26.92 -0.02 -5.84
CA ALA A 375 27.40 -0.95 -4.81
C ALA A 375 27.00 -2.42 -5.03
N TYR A 376 25.98 -2.69 -5.83
CA TYR A 376 25.40 -4.03 -6.03
C TYR A 376 25.20 -4.38 -7.51
N ALA A 377 24.65 -5.56 -7.76
CA ALA A 377 24.34 -6.01 -9.11
C ALA A 377 23.36 -5.06 -9.79
N LYS A 378 23.61 -4.77 -11.07
CA LYS A 378 22.71 -4.00 -11.96
C LYS A 378 21.51 -4.82 -12.38
N ALA A 379 20.74 -5.25 -11.39
CA ALA A 379 19.71 -6.28 -11.51
C ALA A 379 18.43 -5.73 -12.12
N TYR A 380 17.78 -6.55 -12.95
CA TYR A 380 16.38 -6.35 -13.32
C TYR A 380 15.45 -6.60 -12.13
N GLY A 381 14.30 -5.93 -12.14
CA GLY A 381 13.25 -6.15 -11.14
C GLY A 381 12.55 -7.50 -11.29
N ILE A 382 12.14 -8.09 -10.17
CA ILE A 382 11.35 -9.32 -10.12
C ILE A 382 9.97 -9.09 -9.53
N VAL A 383 8.95 -9.64 -10.17
CA VAL A 383 7.59 -9.74 -9.63
C VAL A 383 7.22 -11.21 -9.43
N THR A 384 6.71 -11.51 -8.25
CA THR A 384 6.14 -12.82 -7.90
C THR A 384 4.71 -12.62 -7.44
N ILE A 385 3.78 -13.35 -8.04
CA ILE A 385 2.35 -13.30 -7.72
C ILE A 385 1.89 -14.69 -7.33
N THR A 386 1.27 -14.80 -6.16
CA THR A 386 0.73 -16.04 -5.62
C THR A 386 -0.74 -15.87 -5.28
N GLY A 387 -1.61 -16.69 -5.86
CA GLY A 387 -3.01 -16.78 -5.41
C GLY A 387 -3.92 -15.60 -5.77
N ALA A 388 -3.60 -14.80 -6.80
CA ALA A 388 -4.41 -13.66 -7.21
C ALA A 388 -5.10 -13.91 -8.58
N PRO A 389 -6.37 -13.48 -8.77
CA PRO A 389 -6.95 -13.33 -10.08
C PRO A 389 -6.27 -12.18 -10.82
N ILE A 390 -5.93 -12.41 -12.09
CA ILE A 390 -5.26 -11.46 -12.97
C ILE A 390 -6.16 -11.17 -14.17
N GLU A 391 -6.44 -9.89 -14.40
CA GLU A 391 -7.09 -9.42 -15.61
C GLU A 391 -6.24 -8.35 -16.28
N SER A 392 -5.96 -8.53 -17.58
CA SER A 392 -5.15 -7.56 -18.34
C SER A 392 -5.64 -7.44 -19.77
N ALA A 393 -5.98 -6.22 -20.17
CA ALA A 393 -6.26 -5.86 -21.56
C ALA A 393 -4.99 -5.58 -22.38
N GLY A 394 -3.84 -5.41 -21.74
CA GLY A 394 -2.53 -5.18 -22.37
C GLY A 394 -1.50 -6.26 -22.04
N LEU A 395 -0.22 -5.92 -22.23
CA LEU A 395 0.92 -6.79 -21.90
C LEU A 395 0.89 -7.17 -20.42
N TRP A 396 1.19 -8.43 -20.10
CA TRP A 396 1.35 -8.92 -18.73
C TRP A 396 2.71 -8.53 -18.16
N PHE A 397 3.77 -8.64 -18.95
CA PHE A 397 5.11 -8.33 -18.51
C PHE A 397 5.97 -7.78 -19.65
N ASN A 398 6.69 -6.69 -19.39
CA ASN A 398 7.65 -6.12 -20.32
C ASN A 398 8.98 -5.84 -19.62
N ALA A 399 10.03 -6.56 -19.99
CA ALA A 399 11.38 -6.34 -19.48
C ALA A 399 12.29 -5.76 -20.57
N TYR A 400 12.89 -4.60 -20.31
CA TYR A 400 13.84 -3.98 -21.24
C TYR A 400 14.79 -3.01 -20.54
N ASN A 401 15.86 -2.60 -21.21
CA ASN A 401 16.84 -1.70 -20.64
C ASN A 401 16.51 -0.25 -21.02
N ILE A 402 15.56 0.37 -20.31
CA ILE A 402 15.08 1.72 -20.63
C ILE A 402 16.14 2.81 -20.44
N ASP A 403 17.00 2.64 -19.42
CA ASP A 403 18.01 3.64 -19.04
C ASP A 403 19.37 3.40 -19.76
N GLY A 404 19.44 2.44 -20.68
CA GLY A 404 20.67 2.16 -21.46
C GLY A 404 21.84 1.64 -20.63
N ILE A 405 21.57 0.99 -19.50
CA ILE A 405 22.57 0.51 -18.55
C ILE A 405 23.52 -0.49 -19.22
N THR A 406 24.82 -0.23 -19.15
CA THR A 406 25.83 -1.14 -19.69
C THR A 406 25.97 -2.39 -18.81
N SER A 407 25.99 -3.56 -19.46
CA SER A 407 26.13 -4.87 -18.82
C SER A 407 25.16 -5.10 -17.64
N PRO A 408 23.83 -5.12 -17.87
CA PRO A 408 22.87 -5.53 -16.85
C PRO A 408 23.24 -6.90 -16.26
N ALA A 409 22.99 -7.11 -14.98
CA ALA A 409 23.35 -8.35 -14.31
C ALA A 409 22.59 -9.55 -14.90
N ALA A 410 23.32 -10.60 -15.26
CA ALA A 410 22.76 -11.82 -15.80
C ALA A 410 21.90 -12.55 -14.76
N GLU A 411 20.90 -13.31 -15.22
CA GLU A 411 20.03 -14.16 -14.38
C GLU A 411 19.26 -13.38 -13.28
N THR A 412 19.08 -12.07 -13.47
CA THR A 412 18.33 -11.22 -12.55
C THR A 412 16.96 -10.84 -13.08
N GLY A 413 16.05 -10.53 -12.16
CA GLY A 413 14.66 -10.19 -12.46
C GLY A 413 13.79 -11.40 -12.79
N GLY A 414 12.50 -11.14 -12.97
CA GLY A 414 11.58 -12.19 -13.37
C GLY A 414 10.10 -11.85 -13.27
N PHE A 415 9.30 -12.73 -13.86
CA PHE A 415 7.85 -12.73 -13.80
C PHE A 415 7.41 -14.14 -13.41
N VAL A 416 6.92 -14.29 -12.18
CA VAL A 416 6.60 -15.60 -11.59
C VAL A 416 5.16 -15.61 -11.12
N LEU A 417 4.37 -16.56 -11.62
CA LEU A 417 2.97 -16.76 -11.28
C LEU A 417 2.76 -18.17 -10.71
N SER A 418 2.07 -18.26 -9.57
CA SER A 418 1.63 -19.52 -8.98
C SER A 418 0.23 -19.38 -8.39
N ALA A 419 -0.59 -20.43 -8.48
CA ALA A 419 -1.98 -20.45 -8.01
C ALA A 419 -2.83 -19.25 -8.49
N CYS A 420 -2.47 -18.63 -9.61
CA CYS A 420 -3.17 -17.48 -10.15
C CYS A 420 -4.26 -17.95 -11.11
N SER A 421 -5.38 -17.23 -11.18
CA SER A 421 -6.38 -17.45 -12.23
C SER A 421 -6.57 -16.17 -13.02
N GLY A 422 -7.24 -16.21 -14.16
CA GLY A 422 -7.47 -14.95 -14.85
C GLY A 422 -8.11 -15.03 -16.22
N TYR A 423 -8.49 -13.86 -16.70
CA TYR A 423 -9.01 -13.62 -18.04
C TYR A 423 -8.13 -12.60 -18.75
N THR A 424 -7.85 -12.81 -20.04
CA THR A 424 -7.24 -11.76 -20.86
C THR A 424 -7.90 -11.69 -22.24
N PRO A 425 -8.44 -10.53 -22.62
CA PRO A 425 -8.89 -10.29 -24.00
C PRO A 425 -7.71 -9.98 -24.93
N PHE A 426 -6.48 -9.85 -24.41
CA PHE A 426 -5.35 -9.36 -25.20
C PHE A 426 -4.93 -10.35 -26.30
N SER A 427 -5.04 -9.91 -27.54
CA SER A 427 -4.78 -10.74 -28.72
C SER A 427 -3.32 -10.79 -29.12
N HIS A 428 -2.49 -9.81 -28.73
CA HIS A 428 -1.05 -9.74 -29.04
C HIS A 428 -0.19 -10.46 -28.00
N VAL A 429 1.14 -10.49 -28.17
CA VAL A 429 2.06 -11.12 -27.22
C VAL A 429 1.82 -10.68 -25.79
N ASN A 430 1.76 -11.60 -24.82
CA ASN A 430 1.48 -11.26 -23.42
C ASN A 430 2.75 -10.81 -22.67
N ILE A 431 3.90 -11.36 -23.02
CA ILE A 431 5.17 -11.13 -22.33
C ILE A 431 6.24 -10.79 -23.36
N GLN A 432 6.93 -9.66 -23.16
CA GLN A 432 8.03 -9.25 -24.02
C GLN A 432 9.30 -9.04 -23.20
N THR A 433 10.42 -9.52 -23.72
CA THR A 433 11.74 -9.28 -23.11
C THR A 433 12.76 -8.82 -24.15
N SER A 434 13.62 -7.89 -23.73
CA SER A 434 14.72 -7.34 -24.53
C SER A 434 15.85 -6.82 -23.63
N GLY A 435 16.85 -6.15 -24.21
CA GLY A 435 17.87 -5.43 -23.45
C GLY A 435 18.79 -6.33 -22.60
N ASN A 436 19.17 -7.50 -23.11
CA ASN A 436 19.95 -8.52 -22.39
C ASN A 436 19.26 -9.09 -21.13
N PHE A 437 17.93 -8.99 -21.03
CA PHE A 437 17.19 -9.65 -19.95
C PHE A 437 17.40 -11.17 -20.01
N SER A 438 17.86 -11.75 -18.91
CA SER A 438 18.15 -13.19 -18.75
C SER A 438 17.56 -13.77 -17.46
N GLY A 439 16.63 -13.04 -16.83
CA GLY A 439 15.87 -13.50 -15.67
C GLY A 439 14.93 -14.67 -15.98
N LYS A 440 13.92 -14.87 -15.13
CA LYS A 440 12.97 -15.98 -15.29
C LYS A 440 11.57 -15.52 -15.69
N ILE A 441 10.91 -16.31 -16.54
CA ILE A 441 9.48 -16.25 -16.82
C ILE A 441 8.93 -17.61 -16.40
N ASP A 442 8.09 -17.64 -15.38
CA ASP A 442 7.60 -18.88 -14.79
C ASP A 442 6.09 -18.77 -14.54
N ILE A 443 5.31 -19.56 -15.28
CA ILE A 443 3.87 -19.70 -15.09
C ILE A 443 3.61 -21.17 -14.77
N ASP A 444 3.43 -21.42 -13.48
CA ASP A 444 3.33 -22.75 -12.91
C ASP A 444 1.98 -23.43 -13.24
N HIS A 445 1.98 -24.76 -13.24
CA HIS A 445 0.81 -25.61 -13.52
C HIS A 445 -0.38 -25.38 -12.58
N THR A 446 -0.17 -24.75 -11.43
CA THR A 446 -1.25 -24.37 -10.50
C THR A 446 -2.06 -23.16 -10.96
N CYS A 447 -1.65 -22.48 -12.03
CA CYS A 447 -2.40 -21.35 -12.58
C CYS A 447 -3.56 -21.80 -13.49
N TYR A 448 -4.52 -20.91 -13.77
CA TYR A 448 -5.61 -21.16 -14.70
C TYR A 448 -6.07 -19.89 -15.43
N PHE A 449 -5.59 -19.71 -16.65
CA PHE A 449 -5.94 -18.57 -17.52
C PHE A 449 -6.86 -18.99 -18.65
N HIS A 450 -7.92 -18.19 -18.87
CA HIS A 450 -8.88 -18.43 -19.92
C HIS A 450 -9.09 -17.21 -20.83
N ARG A 451 -9.61 -17.45 -22.03
CA ARG A 451 -10.02 -16.41 -22.97
C ARG A 451 -11.17 -16.90 -23.87
N LEU A 452 -11.91 -15.96 -24.45
CA LEU A 452 -13.12 -16.29 -25.23
C LEU A 452 -12.82 -16.75 -26.65
N ASP A 453 -11.84 -16.11 -27.32
CA ASP A 453 -11.48 -16.40 -28.71
C ASP A 453 -10.14 -17.11 -28.80
N VAL A 454 -9.89 -17.91 -29.85
CA VAL A 454 -8.59 -18.55 -30.07
C VAL A 454 -7.49 -17.50 -30.28
N LYS A 455 -6.39 -17.65 -29.54
CA LYS A 455 -5.16 -16.86 -29.69
C LYS A 455 -4.21 -17.55 -30.66
N THR A 456 -3.74 -16.81 -31.66
CA THR A 456 -2.75 -17.29 -32.63
C THR A 456 -1.36 -16.70 -32.41
N SER A 457 -1.24 -15.62 -31.64
CA SER A 457 0.05 -15.03 -31.30
C SER A 457 0.72 -15.79 -30.17
N GLN A 458 2.05 -15.74 -30.12
CA GLN A 458 2.86 -16.25 -29.02
C GLN A 458 2.51 -15.58 -27.69
N ILE A 459 2.82 -16.24 -26.58
CA ILE A 459 2.70 -15.71 -25.21
C ILE A 459 3.94 -14.89 -24.85
N VAL A 460 5.14 -15.39 -25.15
CA VAL A 460 6.43 -14.79 -24.80
C VAL A 460 7.23 -14.50 -26.07
N VAL A 461 7.79 -13.30 -26.19
CA VAL A 461 8.73 -12.93 -27.25
C VAL A 461 10.00 -12.33 -26.65
N CYS A 462 11.14 -12.97 -26.94
CA CYS A 462 12.47 -12.52 -26.54
C CYS A 462 13.20 -11.91 -27.73
N THR A 463 13.76 -10.71 -27.57
CA THR A 463 14.48 -9.97 -28.62
C THR A 463 15.78 -9.36 -28.09
N SER A 464 16.60 -8.78 -28.96
CA SER A 464 17.79 -8.00 -28.57
C SER A 464 18.69 -8.69 -27.52
N ASN A 465 19.13 -9.90 -27.84
CA ASN A 465 19.95 -10.78 -26.99
C ASN A 465 19.32 -11.17 -25.65
N SER A 466 18.02 -10.97 -25.45
CA SER A 466 17.30 -11.50 -24.29
C SER A 466 17.18 -13.01 -24.37
N HIS A 467 17.51 -13.69 -23.27
CA HIS A 467 17.49 -15.14 -23.16
C HIS A 467 17.02 -15.60 -21.76
N PRO A 468 15.78 -15.24 -21.33
CA PRO A 468 15.28 -15.64 -20.04
C PRO A 468 15.05 -17.15 -19.96
N ILE A 469 15.07 -17.71 -18.75
CA ILE A 469 14.57 -19.07 -18.52
C ILE A 469 13.06 -19.02 -18.55
N VAL A 470 12.44 -19.70 -19.52
CA VAL A 470 11.00 -19.70 -19.74
C VAL A 470 10.40 -21.04 -19.37
N ARG A 471 9.52 -21.05 -18.36
CA ARG A 471 8.70 -22.19 -17.96
C ARG A 471 7.23 -21.81 -18.10
N LEU A 472 6.56 -22.41 -19.07
CA LEU A 472 5.12 -22.26 -19.27
C LEU A 472 4.51 -23.66 -19.23
N HIS A 473 3.67 -23.91 -18.24
CA HIS A 473 2.91 -25.15 -18.19
C HIS A 473 1.67 -25.05 -19.07
N ASP A 474 1.45 -26.05 -19.93
CA ASP A 474 0.29 -26.08 -20.81
C ASP A 474 -1.03 -26.12 -20.04
N ASP A 475 -1.03 -26.76 -18.87
CA ASP A 475 -2.18 -26.85 -17.95
C ASP A 475 -2.56 -25.50 -17.33
N ALA A 476 -1.65 -24.52 -17.35
CA ALA A 476 -1.92 -23.18 -16.81
C ALA A 476 -2.87 -22.35 -17.68
N PHE A 477 -3.16 -22.81 -18.90
CA PHE A 477 -3.94 -22.08 -19.90
C PHE A 477 -5.08 -22.96 -20.44
N ASP A 478 -6.20 -22.35 -20.84
CA ASP A 478 -7.26 -23.06 -21.56
C ASP A 478 -6.86 -23.43 -23.01
N SER A 479 -7.78 -24.06 -23.74
CA SER A 479 -7.57 -24.48 -25.14
C SER A 479 -7.50 -23.35 -26.15
N ASN A 480 -7.88 -22.12 -25.76
CA ASN A 480 -7.85 -20.96 -26.62
C ASN A 480 -6.48 -20.26 -26.60
N PHE A 481 -5.51 -20.71 -25.80
CA PHE A 481 -4.13 -20.27 -25.88
C PHE A 481 -3.25 -21.20 -26.74
N PRO A 482 -2.19 -20.69 -27.38
CA PRO A 482 -1.15 -21.51 -27.98
C PRO A 482 -0.47 -22.40 -26.92
N LYS A 483 -0.11 -23.63 -27.32
CA LYS A 483 0.45 -24.67 -26.44
C LYS A 483 1.91 -25.01 -26.77
N GLY A 484 2.61 -25.51 -25.79
CA GLY A 484 3.99 -25.94 -25.86
C GLY A 484 4.89 -24.82 -26.38
N PHE A 485 5.71 -25.15 -27.36
CA PHE A 485 6.63 -24.18 -27.93
C PHE A 485 5.91 -23.05 -28.70
N SER A 486 4.65 -23.24 -29.10
CA SER A 486 3.87 -22.16 -29.73
C SER A 486 3.53 -20.98 -28.86
N ALA A 487 3.80 -21.12 -27.58
CA ALA A 487 3.73 -20.02 -26.65
C ALA A 487 4.97 -19.10 -26.68
N VAL A 488 6.12 -19.43 -27.31
CA VAL A 488 7.37 -18.65 -27.11
C VAL A 488 8.20 -18.42 -28.39
N THR A 489 8.86 -17.26 -28.50
CA THR A 489 10.03 -17.00 -29.38
C THR A 489 11.26 -16.63 -28.55
N GLY A 490 12.38 -17.29 -28.82
CA GLY A 490 13.66 -17.07 -28.13
C GLY A 490 13.66 -17.56 -26.68
N GLY A 491 14.65 -17.15 -25.88
CA GLY A 491 14.79 -17.62 -24.50
C GLY A 491 15.43 -18.99 -24.36
N VAL A 492 15.63 -19.40 -23.10
CA VAL A 492 16.00 -20.77 -22.70
C VAL A 492 14.72 -21.47 -22.24
N LEU A 493 14.16 -22.32 -23.09
CA LEU A 493 12.88 -22.98 -22.84
C LEU A 493 13.08 -24.18 -21.91
N ALA A 494 12.32 -24.31 -20.83
CA ALA A 494 12.27 -25.53 -20.02
C ALA A 494 11.16 -26.45 -20.50
N PHE A 495 11.49 -27.70 -20.81
CA PHE A 495 10.51 -28.65 -21.34
C PHE A 495 10.88 -30.11 -21.03
N PRO A 496 9.87 -30.98 -20.79
CA PRO A 496 10.10 -32.41 -20.68
C PRO A 496 10.54 -32.97 -22.03
N PHE A 497 11.16 -34.15 -22.00
CA PHE A 497 11.65 -34.83 -23.21
C PHE A 497 10.57 -34.91 -24.29
N ARG A 498 10.82 -34.29 -25.45
CA ARG A 498 9.89 -34.20 -26.58
C ARG A 498 10.63 -33.99 -27.90
N GLN A 499 9.90 -34.12 -29.00
CA GLN A 499 10.38 -33.69 -30.31
C GLN A 499 10.52 -32.16 -30.34
N ILE A 500 11.65 -31.67 -30.86
CA ILE A 500 11.99 -30.23 -30.86
C ILE A 500 12.10 -29.62 -32.27
N THR A 501 12.42 -30.44 -33.27
CA THR A 501 12.37 -30.07 -34.68
C THR A 501 12.44 -31.32 -35.55
N GLN A 502 12.00 -31.20 -36.80
CA GLN A 502 12.07 -32.25 -37.80
C GLN A 502 12.38 -31.65 -39.17
N VAL A 503 13.32 -32.29 -39.86
CA VAL A 503 13.74 -31.93 -41.22
C VAL A 503 13.61 -33.13 -42.13
N THR A 504 13.33 -32.89 -43.39
CA THR A 504 12.97 -33.91 -44.38
C THR A 504 13.62 -33.62 -45.73
N ASN A 505 13.53 -34.60 -46.63
CA ASN A 505 13.94 -34.51 -48.03
C ASN A 505 15.44 -34.29 -48.22
N LEU A 506 16.17 -35.36 -48.54
CA LEU A 506 17.60 -35.29 -48.89
C LEU A 506 17.87 -34.85 -50.34
N GLY A 507 16.82 -34.51 -51.10
CA GLY A 507 16.95 -33.90 -52.43
C GLY A 507 17.42 -34.83 -53.55
N GLY A 508 17.42 -36.15 -53.33
CA GLY A 508 17.88 -37.11 -54.35
C GLY A 508 19.38 -37.00 -54.66
N VAL A 509 20.20 -36.65 -53.66
CA VAL A 509 21.63 -36.44 -53.80
C VAL A 509 22.36 -37.77 -54.01
N SER A 510 23.33 -37.77 -54.93
CA SER A 510 24.21 -38.91 -55.20
C SER A 510 25.49 -38.83 -54.35
N TYR A 511 25.82 -39.92 -53.68
CA TYR A 511 27.03 -40.08 -52.87
C TYR A 511 28.02 -41.01 -53.58
N PRO A 512 29.15 -40.49 -54.11
CA PRO A 512 30.13 -41.29 -54.85
C PRO A 512 30.78 -42.39 -54.02
N SER A 513 31.40 -43.35 -54.70
CA SER A 513 32.23 -44.37 -54.04
C SER A 513 33.43 -43.79 -53.31
N ASN A 514 33.78 -44.36 -52.16
CA ASN A 514 34.86 -43.92 -51.28
C ASN A 514 34.78 -42.44 -50.92
N SER A 515 33.58 -41.98 -50.54
CA SER A 515 33.34 -40.58 -50.19
C SER A 515 32.71 -40.44 -48.79
N THR A 516 33.02 -39.31 -48.15
CA THR A 516 32.38 -38.87 -46.91
C THR A 516 31.71 -37.54 -47.16
N ASN A 517 30.41 -37.43 -46.93
CA ASN A 517 29.63 -36.22 -47.21
C ASN A 517 28.65 -35.91 -46.08
N ASN A 518 28.25 -34.65 -45.95
CA ASN A 518 27.14 -34.27 -45.06
C ASN A 518 25.81 -34.76 -45.64
N LEU A 519 24.92 -35.22 -44.77
CA LEU A 519 23.51 -35.44 -45.10
C LEU A 519 22.75 -34.14 -44.85
N ILE A 520 22.21 -33.54 -45.93
CA ILE A 520 21.58 -32.22 -45.91
C ILE A 520 20.11 -32.38 -46.24
N PHE A 521 19.26 -32.25 -45.22
CA PHE A 521 17.81 -32.26 -45.38
C PHE A 521 17.35 -30.86 -45.79
N GLN A 522 16.65 -30.77 -46.90
CA GLN A 522 16.39 -29.50 -47.58
C GLN A 522 15.06 -28.86 -47.18
N SER A 523 14.22 -29.55 -46.42
CA SER A 523 12.85 -29.11 -46.11
C SER A 523 12.53 -29.23 -44.63
N MET A 524 12.06 -28.13 -44.03
CA MET A 524 11.51 -28.13 -42.68
C MET A 524 10.13 -28.80 -42.68
N HIS A 525 9.88 -29.74 -41.77
CA HIS A 525 8.56 -30.35 -41.66
C HIS A 525 7.61 -29.42 -40.89
N ALA A 526 6.57 -28.93 -41.58
CA ALA A 526 5.59 -28.00 -41.04
C ALA A 526 4.31 -28.73 -40.61
N VAL A 527 4.32 -29.40 -39.45
CA VAL A 527 3.08 -29.92 -38.84
C VAL A 527 3.10 -29.61 -37.35
N GLY A 528 1.92 -29.25 -36.82
CA GLY A 528 1.58 -28.86 -35.45
C GLY A 528 2.67 -29.02 -34.39
N GLU A 529 3.04 -27.89 -33.77
CA GLU A 529 3.94 -27.73 -32.61
C GLU A 529 5.47 -27.75 -32.87
N ASN A 530 5.96 -28.06 -34.07
CA ASN A 530 7.36 -28.44 -34.29
C ASN A 530 8.43 -27.44 -34.82
N PRO A 531 8.20 -26.16 -35.20
CA PRO A 531 9.24 -25.39 -35.88
C PRO A 531 10.19 -24.58 -34.97
N TYR A 532 10.14 -24.69 -33.65
CA TYR A 532 10.77 -23.67 -32.77
C TYR A 532 12.30 -23.70 -32.76
N TYR A 533 12.91 -24.89 -32.76
CA TYR A 533 14.33 -25.01 -33.08
C TYR A 533 14.57 -25.34 -34.55
N GLY A 534 13.55 -25.21 -35.39
CA GLY A 534 13.70 -25.33 -36.84
C GLY A 534 14.65 -24.29 -37.41
N VAL A 535 14.58 -23.06 -36.87
CA VAL A 535 15.50 -21.96 -37.23
C VAL A 535 16.96 -22.25 -36.87
N ASN A 536 17.22 -23.21 -35.99
CA ASN A 536 18.56 -23.65 -35.63
C ASN A 536 19.16 -24.63 -36.64
N TYR A 537 18.34 -25.20 -37.54
CA TYR A 537 18.81 -26.08 -38.62
C TYR A 537 19.03 -25.29 -39.91
N ASN A 538 20.23 -25.39 -40.48
CA ASN A 538 20.57 -24.78 -41.75
C ASN A 538 20.40 -25.79 -42.90
N THR A 539 19.35 -25.59 -43.72
CA THR A 539 19.02 -26.46 -44.87
C THR A 539 20.05 -26.40 -46.02
N SER A 540 21.01 -25.48 -45.97
CA SER A 540 22.11 -25.40 -46.95
C SER A 540 23.36 -26.17 -46.51
N THR A 541 23.59 -26.33 -45.20
CA THR A 541 24.80 -27.00 -44.68
C THR A 541 24.51 -28.35 -44.02
N GLY A 542 23.26 -28.59 -43.62
CA GLY A 542 22.83 -29.78 -42.90
C GLY A 542 23.14 -29.74 -41.40
N GLU A 543 23.46 -28.56 -40.87
CA GLU A 543 23.94 -28.35 -39.51
C GLU A 543 22.83 -27.80 -38.60
N PHE A 544 22.75 -28.34 -37.39
CA PHE A 544 21.89 -27.85 -36.32
C PHE A 544 22.75 -27.18 -35.23
N ILE A 545 22.53 -25.89 -34.98
CA ILE A 545 23.25 -25.16 -33.93
C ILE A 545 22.48 -25.29 -32.61
N VAL A 546 23.11 -25.86 -31.59
CA VAL A 546 22.47 -26.07 -30.28
C VAL A 546 22.13 -24.70 -29.66
N PRO A 547 20.87 -24.47 -29.27
CA PRO A 547 20.39 -23.18 -28.78
C PRO A 547 21.07 -22.73 -27.48
N VAL A 548 20.91 -21.45 -27.14
CA VAL A 548 21.29 -20.89 -25.84
C VAL A 548 20.64 -21.70 -24.72
N GLY A 549 21.41 -21.98 -23.66
CA GLY A 549 20.99 -22.86 -22.56
C GLY A 549 21.33 -24.34 -22.78
N GLY A 550 21.69 -24.74 -24.00
CA GLY A 550 22.04 -26.12 -24.32
C GLY A 550 20.82 -27.02 -24.46
N LEU A 551 21.06 -28.32 -24.65
CA LEU A 551 20.03 -29.36 -24.70
C LEU A 551 20.45 -30.55 -23.84
N LYS A 552 19.48 -31.18 -23.18
CA LYS A 552 19.68 -32.38 -22.37
C LYS A 552 19.04 -33.59 -23.04
N SER A 553 19.61 -34.77 -22.78
CA SER A 553 19.10 -36.05 -23.29
C SER A 553 18.77 -36.02 -24.79
N VAL A 554 19.67 -35.48 -25.62
CA VAL A 554 19.44 -35.31 -27.06
C VAL A 554 19.41 -36.67 -27.74
N ARG A 555 18.35 -36.91 -28.52
CA ARG A 555 18.18 -38.07 -29.38
C ARG A 555 17.88 -37.64 -30.80
N LEU A 556 18.52 -38.31 -31.75
CA LEU A 556 18.22 -38.17 -33.17
C LEU A 556 17.59 -39.45 -33.66
N HIS A 557 16.51 -39.34 -34.41
CA HIS A 557 15.96 -40.44 -35.19
C HIS A 557 16.12 -40.12 -36.66
N VAL A 558 16.68 -41.04 -37.45
CA VAL A 558 16.89 -40.87 -38.88
C VAL A 558 16.21 -41.98 -39.66
N GLU A 559 15.48 -41.60 -40.69
CA GLU A 559 14.94 -42.49 -41.70
C GLU A 559 15.46 -42.07 -43.06
N ILE A 560 16.09 -42.99 -43.81
CA ILE A 560 16.63 -42.70 -45.14
C ILE A 560 16.41 -43.89 -46.06
N SER A 561 15.96 -43.61 -47.27
CA SER A 561 15.91 -44.58 -48.37
C SER A 561 16.97 -44.26 -49.42
N PHE A 562 17.75 -45.27 -49.80
CA PHE A 562 18.78 -45.23 -50.82
C PHE A 562 18.37 -46.06 -52.05
N SER A 563 19.00 -45.77 -53.19
CA SER A 563 18.78 -46.50 -54.45
C SER A 563 19.27 -47.96 -54.41
N ALA A 564 20.17 -48.29 -53.49
CA ALA A 564 20.72 -49.63 -53.29
C ALA A 564 21.22 -49.81 -51.84
N ALA A 565 21.42 -51.06 -51.41
CA ALA A 565 22.06 -51.35 -50.14
C ALA A 565 23.56 -50.98 -50.17
N MET A 566 24.12 -50.63 -49.01
CA MET A 566 25.51 -50.18 -48.87
C MET A 566 26.27 -50.96 -47.77
N PRO A 567 26.51 -52.27 -47.91
CA PRO A 567 27.23 -53.04 -46.90
C PRO A 567 28.59 -52.40 -46.55
N GLY A 568 28.85 -52.14 -45.26
CA GLY A 568 30.06 -51.46 -44.80
C GLY A 568 30.02 -49.92 -44.85
N GLY A 569 28.99 -49.33 -45.46
CA GLY A 569 28.70 -47.90 -45.34
C GLY A 569 28.17 -47.53 -43.96
N THR A 570 28.40 -46.28 -43.55
CA THR A 570 27.99 -45.80 -42.22
C THR A 570 27.36 -44.42 -42.29
N ILE A 571 26.49 -44.15 -41.32
CA ILE A 571 26.08 -42.80 -40.94
C ILE A 571 26.66 -42.50 -39.57
N SER A 572 27.30 -41.36 -39.44
CA SER A 572 27.90 -40.89 -38.19
C SER A 572 27.30 -39.55 -37.79
N VAL A 573 26.98 -39.42 -36.51
CA VAL A 573 26.62 -38.13 -35.90
C VAL A 573 27.90 -37.43 -35.47
N ILE A 574 28.13 -36.24 -35.98
CA ILE A 574 29.22 -35.36 -35.59
C ILE A 574 28.65 -34.24 -34.74
N VAL A 575 29.24 -34.03 -33.57
CA VAL A 575 28.99 -32.86 -32.72
C VAL A 575 30.26 -32.02 -32.72
N SER A 576 30.17 -30.85 -33.33
CA SER A 576 31.25 -29.93 -33.63
C SER A 576 32.35 -30.65 -34.44
N THR A 577 33.39 -31.17 -33.81
CA THR A 577 34.49 -31.91 -34.47
C THR A 577 34.57 -33.38 -34.06
N VAL A 578 33.69 -33.83 -33.15
CA VAL A 578 33.78 -35.14 -32.51
C VAL A 578 32.68 -36.05 -33.06
N MET A 579 33.05 -37.24 -33.54
CA MET A 579 32.09 -38.30 -33.83
C MET A 579 31.50 -38.82 -32.52
N LYS A 580 30.19 -38.68 -32.34
CA LYS A 580 29.48 -39.11 -31.11
C LYS A 580 28.89 -40.50 -31.23
N SER A 581 28.34 -40.84 -32.39
CA SER A 581 27.72 -42.13 -32.63
C SER A 581 27.78 -42.48 -34.11
N THR A 582 27.69 -43.77 -34.43
CA THR A 582 27.72 -44.28 -35.81
C THR A 582 26.82 -45.50 -35.94
N CYS A 583 26.20 -45.66 -37.11
CA CYS A 583 25.35 -46.78 -37.46
C CYS A 583 25.72 -47.29 -38.86
N GLY A 584 25.74 -48.61 -39.05
CA GLY A 584 25.95 -49.21 -40.37
C GLY A 584 24.71 -49.11 -41.25
N ILE A 585 24.89 -49.17 -42.57
CA ILE A 585 23.82 -49.13 -43.58
C ILE A 585 23.68 -50.51 -44.26
N PRO A 586 23.10 -51.53 -43.58
CA PRO A 586 23.09 -52.91 -44.11
C PRO A 586 22.10 -53.11 -45.26
N SER A 587 21.14 -52.20 -45.46
CA SER A 587 20.07 -52.32 -46.44
C SER A 587 19.81 -50.99 -47.16
N ALA A 588 19.02 -51.02 -48.23
CA ALA A 588 18.64 -49.82 -48.98
C ALA A 588 17.71 -48.88 -48.18
N ARG A 589 17.19 -49.32 -47.03
CA ARG A 589 16.44 -48.48 -46.09
C ARG A 589 17.12 -48.51 -44.73
N LEU A 590 17.27 -47.34 -44.13
CA LEU A 590 17.81 -47.18 -42.79
C LEU A 590 16.76 -46.51 -41.91
N SER A 591 16.59 -47.08 -40.72
CA SER A 591 15.94 -46.44 -39.58
C SER A 591 16.91 -46.60 -38.41
N ALA A 592 17.37 -45.49 -37.83
CA ALA A 592 18.34 -45.54 -36.74
C ALA A 592 18.12 -44.44 -35.71
N ASP A 593 18.34 -44.78 -34.45
CA ASP A 593 18.32 -43.85 -33.33
C ASP A 593 19.74 -43.60 -32.81
N PHE A 594 20.05 -42.35 -32.49
CA PHE A 594 21.30 -41.94 -31.89
C PHE A 594 21.04 -41.21 -30.58
N ASP A 595 21.57 -41.72 -29.47
CA ASP A 595 21.58 -41.02 -28.18
C ASP A 595 22.90 -40.25 -28.03
N LEU A 596 22.80 -38.94 -27.86
CA LEU A 596 23.94 -38.03 -27.76
C LEU A 596 24.17 -37.51 -26.34
N GLY A 597 23.26 -37.80 -25.41
CA GLY A 597 23.30 -37.25 -24.06
C GLY A 597 23.13 -35.72 -24.02
N ASN A 598 23.87 -35.05 -23.15
CA ASN A 598 23.78 -33.59 -22.99
C ASN A 598 24.74 -32.89 -23.96
N ILE A 599 24.25 -31.83 -24.60
CA ILE A 599 25.01 -31.04 -25.57
C ILE A 599 24.97 -29.57 -25.15
N VAL A 600 26.12 -28.91 -25.15
CA VAL A 600 26.26 -27.53 -24.68
C VAL A 600 25.81 -26.53 -25.75
N ALA A 601 25.39 -25.34 -25.32
CA ALA A 601 24.99 -24.27 -26.24
C ALA A 601 26.09 -23.94 -27.25
N GLY A 602 25.72 -23.72 -28.51
CA GLY A 602 26.63 -23.36 -29.59
C GLY A 602 27.33 -24.54 -30.28
N ASP A 603 27.28 -25.76 -29.72
CA ASP A 603 27.76 -26.95 -30.44
C ASP A 603 26.94 -27.19 -31.71
N VAL A 604 27.59 -27.76 -32.73
CA VAL A 604 26.97 -27.99 -34.05
C VAL A 604 26.75 -29.48 -34.29
N ILE A 605 25.50 -29.90 -34.45
CA ILE A 605 25.15 -31.29 -34.76
C ILE A 605 25.02 -31.43 -36.28
N SER A 606 25.69 -32.42 -36.86
CA SER A 606 25.54 -32.79 -38.28
C SER A 606 25.59 -34.30 -38.47
N LEU A 607 24.97 -34.78 -39.55
CA LEU A 607 25.05 -36.17 -39.97
C LEU A 607 26.01 -36.30 -41.15
N ARG A 608 26.90 -37.30 -41.11
CA ARG A 608 27.82 -37.63 -42.20
C ARG A 608 27.62 -39.05 -42.66
N ILE A 609 27.55 -39.24 -43.97
CA ILE A 609 27.54 -40.54 -44.61
C ILE A 609 28.94 -40.88 -45.13
N PHE A 610 29.39 -42.12 -44.90
CA PHE A 610 30.54 -42.73 -45.56
C PHE A 610 30.06 -43.82 -46.51
N ASN A 611 30.36 -43.67 -47.80
CA ASN A 611 30.07 -44.68 -48.83
C ASN A 611 31.36 -45.38 -49.29
N PRO A 612 31.59 -46.65 -48.94
CA PRO A 612 32.73 -47.43 -49.45
C PRO A 612 32.44 -48.15 -50.78
N ASN A 613 31.17 -48.19 -51.22
CA ASN A 613 30.71 -49.00 -52.35
C ASN A 613 30.48 -48.14 -53.59
N SER A 614 29.80 -48.65 -54.62
CA SER A 614 29.39 -47.86 -55.79
C SER A 614 28.53 -46.65 -55.42
N THR A 615 28.43 -45.67 -56.32
CA THR A 615 27.57 -44.49 -56.15
C THR A 615 26.13 -44.90 -55.82
N VAL A 616 25.59 -44.31 -54.75
CA VAL A 616 24.19 -44.46 -54.34
C VAL A 616 23.50 -43.12 -54.32
N THR A 617 22.18 -43.11 -54.49
CA THR A 617 21.38 -41.88 -54.50
C THR A 617 20.28 -42.01 -53.46
N THR A 618 20.02 -40.96 -52.68
CA THR A 618 18.86 -40.92 -51.78
C THR A 618 17.56 -40.78 -52.57
N THR A 619 16.43 -41.14 -51.96
CA THR A 619 15.13 -40.90 -52.61
C THR A 619 14.72 -39.44 -52.45
N SER A 620 14.20 -38.80 -53.49
CA SER A 620 13.70 -37.41 -53.41
C SER A 620 12.30 -37.36 -52.78
N SER A 621 12.13 -37.92 -51.59
CA SER A 621 10.83 -38.05 -50.94
C SER A 621 10.79 -37.46 -49.53
N ASN A 622 9.61 -37.03 -49.09
CA ASN A 622 9.35 -36.61 -47.71
C ASN A 622 9.48 -37.76 -46.69
N LEU A 623 9.80 -38.98 -47.15
CA LEU A 623 10.06 -40.13 -46.28
C LEU A 623 11.49 -40.15 -45.74
N ASP A 624 12.41 -39.40 -46.36
CA ASP A 624 13.73 -39.19 -45.77
C ASP A 624 13.61 -38.11 -44.69
N MET A 625 13.89 -38.46 -43.45
CA MET A 625 13.62 -37.62 -42.29
C MET A 625 14.73 -37.70 -41.23
N LEU A 626 14.96 -36.57 -40.58
CA LEU A 626 15.73 -36.44 -39.35
C LEU A 626 14.89 -35.73 -38.29
N VAL A 627 14.67 -36.41 -37.18
CA VAL A 627 13.92 -35.91 -36.03
C VAL A 627 14.89 -35.64 -34.89
N PHE A 628 14.81 -34.44 -34.31
CA PHE A 628 15.52 -34.06 -33.11
C PHE A 628 14.57 -34.13 -31.93
N SER A 629 14.94 -34.86 -30.88
CA SER A 629 14.24 -34.89 -29.59
C SER A 629 15.20 -34.56 -28.46
N ALA A 630 14.75 -33.83 -27.45
CA ALA A 630 15.55 -33.43 -26.31
C ALA A 630 14.65 -33.06 -25.12
N SER A 631 15.28 -32.82 -23.97
CA SER A 631 14.72 -32.09 -22.83
C SER A 631 15.58 -30.86 -22.53
N ASN A 632 15.09 -29.95 -21.69
CA ASN A 632 15.89 -28.84 -21.17
C ASN A 632 15.48 -28.45 -19.75
#